data_AF-A0A9E2F3B9-F1
#
_entry.id   AF-A0A9E2F3B9-F1
#
_cell.length_a   1.000
_cell.length_b   1.000
_cell.length_c   1.000
_cell.angle_alpha   90.00
_cell.angle_beta   90.00
_cell.angle_gamma   90.00
#
_symmetry.space_group_name_H-M   'P 1'
#
loop_
_entity.id
_entity.type
_entity.pdbx_description
1 polymer ?
#
loop_
_entity_poly.entity_id
_entity_poly.type
_entity_poly.pdbx_seq_one_letter_code
_entity_poly.pdbx_strand_id
1 'polypeptide(L)'
;MKLFSYGTLMRQSRLEALLGVKLEPPQKALLRGYRRIQGPEGMPMIIPDAAEEVEGLLWEIGDADLTFLDHYEGADLKPPLYRREWVQVQVGDEIVEALAYVGAWPRETEGEGGDNVGAGSGH
;
A
#
# COMPACT_ATOMS: atom_id res chain seq x y z
N MET A 1 6.33 15.84 3.74
CA MET A 1 5.32 15.06 3.00
C MET A 1 4.92 13.85 3.83
N LYS A 2 3.77 13.23 3.53
CA LYS A 2 3.21 12.19 4.37
C LYS A 2 3.39 10.79 3.79
N LEU A 3 3.88 9.86 4.61
CA LEU A 3 4.02 8.44 4.28
C LEU A 3 3.14 7.60 5.20
N PHE A 4 2.24 6.81 4.63
CA PHE A 4 1.51 5.76 5.33
C PHE A 4 2.28 4.45 5.24
N SER A 5 2.60 3.87 6.40
CA SER A 5 3.27 2.58 6.52
C SER A 5 2.38 1.59 7.26
N TYR A 6 2.40 0.35 6.79
CA TYR A 6 1.61 -0.74 7.37
C TYR A 6 2.47 -2.00 7.62
N GLY A 7 3.73 -1.98 7.20
CA GLY A 7 4.64 -3.13 7.30
C GLY A 7 5.90 -2.84 8.10
N THR A 8 7.03 -3.23 7.52
CA THR A 8 8.37 -3.14 8.12
C THR A 8 8.76 -1.71 8.50
N LEU A 9 8.30 -0.71 7.74
CA LEU A 9 8.55 0.72 7.98
C LEU A 9 7.76 1.30 9.17
N MET A 10 6.87 0.54 9.82
CA MET A 10 6.21 0.98 11.06
C MET A 10 7.19 1.08 12.25
N ARG A 11 8.39 0.51 12.14
CA ARG A 11 9.42 0.62 13.19
C ARG A 11 10.20 1.91 13.00
N GLN A 12 10.00 2.89 13.89
CA GLN A 12 10.67 4.20 13.83
C GLN A 12 12.18 4.09 13.61
N SER A 13 12.88 3.27 14.41
CA SER A 13 14.32 3.10 14.30
C SER A 13 14.77 2.57 12.94
N ARG A 14 13.94 1.77 12.25
CA ARG A 14 14.23 1.28 10.91
C ARG A 14 14.09 2.39 9.88
N LEU A 15 13.00 3.15 9.95
CA LEU A 15 12.76 4.25 9.02
C LEU A 15 13.81 5.36 9.22
N GLU A 16 14.10 5.75 10.45
CA GLU A 16 15.18 6.70 10.77
C GLU A 16 16.55 6.24 10.25
N ALA A 17 16.89 4.97 10.43
CA ALA A 17 18.16 4.42 9.94
C ALA A 17 18.25 4.42 8.40
N LEU A 18 17.11 4.18 7.72
CA LEU A 18 17.04 4.19 6.27
C LEU A 18 17.15 5.62 5.71
N LEU A 19 16.51 6.59 6.36
CA LEU A 19 16.49 7.98 5.91
C LEU A 19 17.69 8.79 6.41
N GLY A 20 18.42 8.31 7.42
CA GLY A 20 19.53 9.04 8.02
C GLY A 20 19.11 10.28 8.82
N VAL A 21 17.84 10.35 9.23
CA VAL A 21 17.26 11.49 9.96
C VAL A 21 16.51 11.01 11.20
N LYS A 22 16.30 11.92 12.16
CA LYS A 22 15.38 11.72 13.27
C LYS A 22 13.99 12.16 12.87
N LEU A 23 13.00 11.32 13.16
CA LEU A 23 11.60 11.58 12.83
C LEU A 23 10.81 11.90 14.10
N GLU A 24 9.81 12.74 13.94
CA GLU A 24 8.79 12.91 14.96
C GLU A 24 7.98 11.61 15.14
N PRO A 25 7.38 11.39 16.32
CA PRO A 25 6.54 10.22 16.55
C PRO A 25 5.40 10.13 15.52
N PRO A 26 5.13 8.95 14.95
CA PRO A 26 4.09 8.79 13.95
C PRO A 26 2.70 8.87 14.57
N GLN A 27 1.70 9.18 13.74
CA GLN A 27 0.29 9.10 14.12
C GLN A 27 -0.30 7.76 13.70
N LYS A 28 -1.23 7.21 14.49
CA LYS A 28 -2.04 6.07 14.05
C LYS A 28 -2.94 6.51 12.91
N ALA A 29 -3.05 5.67 11.89
CA ALA A 29 -3.87 5.94 10.72
C ALA A 29 -4.58 4.67 10.23
N LEU A 30 -5.72 4.85 9.56
CA LEU A 30 -6.50 3.78 8.97
C LEU A 30 -6.69 4.04 7.47
N LEU A 31 -6.32 3.07 6.63
CA LEU A 31 -6.51 3.10 5.19
C LEU A 31 -7.67 2.18 4.81
N ARG A 32 -8.76 2.76 4.30
CA ARG A 32 -9.93 1.99 3.80
C ARG A 32 -9.76 1.65 2.33
N GLY A 33 -10.42 0.58 1.88
CA GLY A 33 -10.41 0.17 0.47
C GLY A 33 -9.19 -0.66 0.09
N TYR A 34 -8.50 -1.22 1.09
CA TYR A 34 -7.33 -2.08 0.93
C TYR A 34 -7.38 -3.21 1.93
N ARG A 35 -6.79 -4.36 1.58
CA ARG A 35 -6.55 -5.47 2.50
C ARG A 35 -5.08 -5.84 2.56
N ARG A 36 -4.66 -6.34 3.72
CA ARG A 36 -3.32 -6.92 3.89
C ARG A 36 -3.27 -8.33 3.33
N ILE A 37 -2.23 -8.64 2.59
CA ILE A 37 -1.90 -9.99 2.12
C ILE A 37 -0.45 -10.33 2.46
N GLN A 38 -0.12 -11.62 2.38
CA GLN A 38 1.26 -12.08 2.44
C GLN A 38 1.78 -12.28 1.01
N GLY A 39 2.71 -11.42 0.60
CA GLY A 39 3.38 -11.49 -0.69
C GLY A 39 4.51 -12.53 -0.71
N PRO A 40 5.35 -12.49 -1.76
CA PRO A 40 6.54 -13.34 -1.87
C PRO A 40 7.39 -13.33 -0.62
N GLU A 41 7.92 -14.49 -0.26
CA GLU A 41 8.83 -14.66 0.89
C GLU A 41 8.25 -14.18 2.22
N GLY A 42 6.92 -14.07 2.33
CA GLY A 42 6.25 -13.68 3.56
C GLY A 42 6.12 -12.18 3.77
N MET A 43 6.52 -11.36 2.79
CA MET A 43 6.51 -9.90 2.91
C MET A 43 5.08 -9.34 2.99
N PRO A 44 4.80 -8.40 3.90
CA PRO A 44 3.46 -7.82 4.04
C PRO A 44 3.18 -6.86 2.88
N MET A 45 2.09 -7.08 2.15
CA MET A 45 1.62 -6.17 1.10
C MET A 45 0.20 -5.70 1.40
N ILE A 46 -0.20 -4.56 0.84
CA ILE A 46 -1.61 -4.22 0.67
C ILE A 46 -2.01 -4.29 -0.79
N ILE A 47 -3.25 -4.66 -1.04
CA ILE A 47 -3.89 -4.63 -2.36
C ILE A 47 -5.29 -4.00 -2.25
N PRO A 48 -5.82 -3.39 -3.31
CA PRO A 48 -7.17 -2.82 -3.29
C PRO A 48 -8.24 -3.86 -2.95
N ASP A 49 -9.13 -3.51 -2.02
CA ASP A 49 -10.31 -4.26 -1.62
C ASP A 49 -11.30 -3.32 -0.92
N ALA A 50 -12.42 -3.00 -1.57
CA ALA A 50 -13.35 -1.97 -1.12
C ALA A 50 -14.03 -2.27 0.23
N ALA A 51 -14.04 -3.53 0.67
CA ALA A 51 -14.70 -3.94 1.90
C ALA A 51 -13.77 -3.91 3.13
N GLU A 52 -12.46 -3.78 2.92
CA GLU A 52 -11.45 -3.98 3.94
C GLU A 52 -10.74 -2.69 4.33
N GLU A 53 -10.04 -2.75 5.46
CA GLU A 53 -9.25 -1.65 5.98
C GLU A 53 -7.92 -2.12 6.58
N VAL A 54 -6.94 -1.22 6.58
CA VAL A 54 -5.56 -1.46 6.99
C VAL A 54 -5.17 -0.42 8.03
N GLU A 55 -4.93 -0.87 9.25
CA GLU A 55 -4.29 -0.02 10.27
C GLU A 55 -2.82 0.21 9.92
N GLY A 56 -2.30 1.39 10.23
CA GLY A 56 -0.90 1.74 10.01
C GLY A 56 -0.45 2.97 10.77
N LEU A 57 0.71 3.47 10.37
CA LEU A 57 1.36 4.65 10.94
C LEU A 57 1.61 5.68 9.84
N LEU A 58 1.25 6.92 10.13
CA LEU A 58 1.48 8.09 9.28
C LEU A 58 2.72 8.84 9.78
N TRP A 59 3.67 9.05 8.87
CA TRP A 59 4.94 9.74 9.11
C TRP A 59 5.00 11.04 8.32
N GLU A 60 5.73 12.02 8.85
CA GLU A 60 6.25 13.14 8.07
C GLU A 60 7.67 12.81 7.62
N ILE A 61 7.93 12.85 6.32
CA ILE A 61 9.25 12.63 5.70
C ILE A 61 9.60 13.77 4.73
N GLY A 62 10.87 13.90 4.37
CA GLY A 62 11.33 14.86 3.37
C GLY A 62 11.10 14.36 1.94
N ASP A 63 10.95 15.27 0.98
CA ASP A 63 10.73 14.88 -0.42
C ASP A 63 11.95 14.16 -1.02
N ALA A 64 13.15 14.50 -0.55
CA ALA A 64 14.40 13.88 -0.98
C ALA A 64 14.53 12.41 -0.51
N ASP A 65 13.76 12.01 0.51
CA ASP A 65 13.80 10.67 1.09
C ASP A 65 13.13 9.62 0.19
N LEU A 66 12.27 10.06 -0.73
CA LEU A 66 11.48 9.20 -1.60
C LEU A 66 12.32 8.27 -2.47
N THR A 67 13.44 8.74 -3.00
CA THR A 67 14.30 7.90 -3.85
C THR A 67 14.88 6.73 -3.06
N PHE A 68 15.24 6.94 -1.79
CA PHE A 68 15.75 5.87 -0.93
C PHE A 68 14.66 4.86 -0.59
N LEU A 69 13.45 5.34 -0.32
CA LEU A 69 12.29 4.49 -0.05
C LEU A 69 11.88 3.68 -1.28
N ASP A 70 11.87 4.30 -2.46
CA ASP A 70 11.55 3.62 -3.72
C ASP A 70 12.52 2.47 -3.98
N HIS A 71 13.82 2.69 -3.75
CA HIS A 71 14.83 1.65 -3.89
C HIS A 71 14.67 0.55 -2.83
N TYR A 72 14.42 0.93 -1.57
CA TYR A 72 14.26 -0.01 -0.46
C TYR A 72 13.04 -0.93 -0.65
N GLU A 73 11.92 -0.37 -1.09
CA GLU A 73 10.68 -1.10 -1.36
C GLU A 73 10.68 -1.73 -2.76
N GLY A 74 11.74 -1.56 -3.56
CA GLY A 74 11.84 -2.11 -4.91
C GLY A 74 10.76 -1.59 -5.87
N ALA A 75 10.33 -0.34 -5.69
CA ALA A 75 9.41 0.35 -6.58
C ALA A 75 10.07 0.80 -7.90
N ASP A 76 11.40 0.87 -7.91
CA ASP A 76 12.25 1.16 -9.07
C ASP A 76 12.69 -0.10 -9.84
N LEU A 77 12.38 -1.31 -9.33
CA LEU A 77 12.71 -2.59 -9.97
C LEU A 77 11.87 -2.88 -11.21
N LYS A 78 12.31 -3.85 -12.02
CA LYS A 78 11.63 -4.31 -13.24
C LYS A 78 11.51 -5.85 -13.26
N PRO A 79 10.33 -6.44 -12.98
CA PRO A 79 9.10 -5.76 -12.54
C PRO A 79 9.22 -5.18 -11.12
N PRO A 80 8.45 -4.13 -10.78
CA PRO A 80 8.47 -3.55 -9.43
C PRO A 80 7.87 -4.53 -8.42
N LEU A 81 8.34 -4.49 -7.17
CA LEU A 81 7.77 -5.26 -6.06
C LEU A 81 6.57 -4.54 -5.44
N TYR A 82 6.68 -3.21 -5.29
CA TYR A 82 5.62 -2.32 -4.85
C TYR A 82 5.44 -1.15 -5.81
N ARG A 83 4.26 -0.54 -5.81
CA ARG A 83 3.96 0.72 -6.49
C ARG A 83 3.74 1.79 -5.45
N ARG A 84 4.29 2.97 -5.67
CA ARG A 84 3.99 4.14 -4.85
C ARG A 84 2.67 4.75 -5.32
N GLU A 85 1.71 4.86 -4.42
CA GLU A 85 0.39 5.42 -4.71
C GLU A 85 0.01 6.50 -3.70
N TRP A 86 -0.70 7.52 -4.17
CA TRP A 86 -1.37 8.48 -3.30
C TRP A 86 -2.65 7.84 -2.77
N VAL A 87 -2.82 7.87 -1.45
CA VAL A 87 -3.97 7.32 -0.75
C VAL A 87 -4.53 8.34 0.24
N GLN A 88 -5.79 8.14 0.61
CA GLN A 88 -6.43 8.90 1.68
C GLN A 88 -6.51 8.02 2.93
N VAL A 89 -5.93 8.50 4.02
CA VAL A 89 -5.93 7.80 5.32
C VAL A 89 -6.68 8.60 6.36
N GLN A 90 -7.39 7.90 7.24
CA GLN A 90 -8.08 8.50 8.37
C GLN A 90 -7.12 8.63 9.56
N VAL A 91 -7.00 9.83 10.13
CA VAL A 91 -6.22 10.14 11.34
C VAL A 91 -7.12 10.86 12.33
N GLY A 92 -7.62 10.15 13.33
CA GLY A 92 -8.72 10.66 14.16
C GLY A 92 -9.96 10.91 13.30
N ASP A 93 -10.42 12.15 13.28
CA ASP A 93 -11.60 12.58 12.51
C ASP A 93 -11.23 13.21 11.15
N GLU A 94 -9.94 13.30 10.82
CA GLU A 94 -9.46 13.92 9.59
C GLU A 94 -9.09 12.89 8.52
N ILE A 95 -9.31 13.26 7.25
CA ILE A 95 -8.82 12.52 6.10
C ILE A 95 -7.59 13.23 5.55
N VAL A 96 -6.50 12.49 5.42
CA VAL A 96 -5.18 13.02 5.09
C VAL A 96 -4.64 12.30 3.86
N GLU A 97 -4.16 13.06 2.89
CA GLU A 97 -3.46 12.52 1.73
C GLU A 97 -2.04 12.09 2.13
N ALA A 98 -1.65 10.88 1.71
CA ALA A 98 -0.35 10.29 2.00
C ALA A 98 0.11 9.37 0.87
N LEU A 99 1.41 9.14 0.80
CA LEU A 99 2.00 8.10 -0.04
C LEU A 99 1.95 6.75 0.66
N ALA A 100 1.68 5.68 -0.08
CA ALA A 100 1.81 4.31 0.39
C ALA A 100 2.48 3.44 -0.69
N TYR A 101 3.20 2.41 -0.25
CA TYR A 101 3.71 1.37 -1.15
C TYR A 101 2.69 0.24 -1.23
N VAL A 102 2.05 0.03 -2.37
CA VAL A 102 1.02 -0.98 -2.63
C VAL A 102 1.65 -2.17 -3.37
N GLY A 103 1.28 -3.40 -3.03
CA GLY A 103 1.88 -4.59 -3.66
C GLY A 103 1.66 -4.59 -5.17
N ALA A 104 2.73 -4.81 -5.94
CA ALA A 104 2.69 -4.82 -7.42
C ALA A 104 2.39 -6.21 -8.00
N TRP A 105 1.97 -7.17 -7.16
CA TRP A 105 1.66 -8.55 -7.54
C TRP A 105 0.60 -8.59 -8.64
N PRO A 106 0.71 -9.48 -9.65
CA PRO A 106 -0.21 -9.46 -10.78
C PRO A 106 -1.65 -9.56 -10.27
N ARG A 107 -2.45 -8.57 -10.69
CA ARG A 107 -3.90 -8.76 -10.77
C ARG A 107 -4.10 -9.94 -11.72
N GLU A 108 -4.58 -11.07 -11.22
CA GLU A 108 -5.51 -11.80 -12.07
C GLU A 108 -6.62 -10.80 -12.40
N THR A 109 -6.77 -10.53 -13.68
CA THR A 109 -7.87 -9.76 -14.23
C THR A 109 -9.16 -10.45 -13.83
N GLU A 110 -9.81 -10.02 -12.75
CA GLU A 110 -11.24 -10.25 -12.61
C GLU A 110 -11.95 -9.36 -13.62
N GLY A 111 -12.43 -9.97 -14.70
CA GLY A 111 -13.32 -9.31 -15.65
C GLY A 111 -13.30 -9.77 -17.11
N GLU A 112 -13.09 -11.06 -17.43
CA GLU A 112 -13.82 -11.62 -18.58
C GLU A 112 -15.17 -12.09 -18.04
N GLY A 113 -16.19 -11.28 -18.33
CA GLY A 113 -17.57 -11.53 -17.95
C GLY A 113 -18.02 -12.91 -18.38
N GLY A 114 -18.54 -13.66 -17.42
CA GLY A 114 -19.38 -14.81 -17.72
C GLY A 114 -20.64 -14.32 -18.42
N ASP A 115 -20.67 -14.41 -19.75
CA ASP A 115 -21.93 -14.51 -20.48
C ASP A 115 -22.41 -15.96 -20.41
N ASN A 116 -22.99 -16.28 -19.26
CA ASN A 116 -23.88 -17.42 -19.11
C ASN A 116 -25.27 -16.97 -19.60
N VAL A 117 -25.51 -17.06 -20.91
CA VAL A 117 -26.88 -17.09 -21.45
C VAL A 117 -27.26 -18.55 -21.66
N GLY A 118 -27.79 -19.16 -20.60
CA GLY A 118 -28.63 -20.34 -20.74
C GLY A 118 -29.99 -19.96 -21.30
N ALA A 119 -30.42 -20.67 -22.36
CA ALA A 119 -31.77 -21.23 -22.57
C ALA A 119 -32.18 -21.17 -24.05
N GLY A 120 -32.54 -22.33 -24.60
CA GLY A 120 -33.17 -22.40 -25.91
C GLY A 120 -33.24 -23.81 -26.50
N SER A 121 -33.94 -24.73 -25.83
CA SER A 121 -34.43 -25.98 -26.41
C SER A 121 -35.32 -25.70 -27.61
N GLY A 122 -35.21 -26.46 -28.71
CA GLY A 122 -36.18 -26.38 -29.80
C GLY A 122 -35.88 -27.22 -31.02
N HIS A 123 -36.38 -28.47 -31.00
CA HIS A 123 -36.75 -29.39 -32.09
C HIS A 123 -35.79 -29.62 -33.28
#